data_AF-A0A8D2KF83-F1
#
_entry.id   AF-A0A8D2KF83-F1
#
_cell.length_a   1.000
_cell.length_b   1.000
_cell.length_c   1.000
_cell.angle_alpha   90.00
_cell.angle_beta   90.00
_cell.angle_gamma   90.00
#
_symmetry.space_group_name_H-M   'P 1'
#
loop_
_entity.id
_entity.type
_entity.pdbx_description
1 polymer ?
#
loop_
_entity_poly.entity_id
_entity_poly.type
_entity_poly.pdbx_seq_one_letter_code
_entity_poly.pdbx_strand_id
1 'polypeptide(L)'
;MTMGKLHKEIGQLIVQSAEDPEKSDSQVIQDIALKTKEIFTNLAPFSEVSGDGGKRVLNLEALKQKRFPPATENFLYHLAAAEQMLKL
;
A
#
# COMPACT_ATOMS: atom_id res chain seq x y z
N MET A 1 -3.99 -5.23 -19.00
CA MET A 1 -3.95 -4.53 -17.70
C MET A 1 -2.64 -3.76 -17.64
N THR A 2 -2.68 -2.44 -17.51
CA THR A 2 -1.46 -1.63 -17.45
C THR A 2 -1.15 -1.29 -16.00
N MET A 3 0.00 -1.73 -15.51
CA MET A 3 0.48 -1.41 -14.16
C MET A 3 0.66 0.10 -13.99
N GLY A 4 -0.01 0.68 -12.99
CA GLY A 4 0.11 2.10 -12.64
C GLY A 4 1.48 2.44 -12.04
N LYS A 5 1.80 3.74 -11.94
CA LYS A 5 3.07 4.27 -11.40
C LYS A 5 3.46 3.63 -10.05
N LEU A 6 2.50 3.51 -9.12
CA LEU A 6 2.70 2.89 -7.81
C LEU A 6 3.31 1.48 -7.91
N HIS A 7 2.72 0.61 -8.73
CA HIS A 7 3.20 -0.77 -8.88
C HIS A 7 4.60 -0.83 -9.48
N LYS A 8 4.88 0.05 -10.45
CA LYS A 8 6.21 0.13 -11.09
C LYS A 8 7.28 0.52 -10.07
N GLU A 9 7.01 1.53 -9.25
CA GLU A 9 7.96 1.98 -8.22
C GLU A 9 8.22 0.91 -7.16
N ILE A 10 7.18 0.19 -6.72
CA ILE A 10 7.34 -0.92 -5.76
C ILE A 10 8.20 -2.02 -6.39
N GLY A 11 7.90 -2.43 -7.63
CA GLY A 11 8.67 -3.44 -8.33
C GLY A 11 10.13 -3.02 -8.55
N GLN A 12 10.36 -1.77 -8.95
CA GLN A 12 11.71 -1.21 -9.11
C GLN A 12 12.51 -1.24 -7.80
N LEU A 13 11.90 -0.85 -6.68
CA LEU A 13 12.57 -0.88 -5.39
C LEU A 13 13.01 -2.30 -5.01
N ILE A 14 12.14 -3.29 -5.22
CA ILE A 14 12.43 -4.70 -4.90
C ILE A 14 13.60 -5.20 -5.74
N VAL A 15 13.56 -4.97 -7.06
CA VAL A 15 14.63 -5.40 -7.98
C VAL A 15 15.95 -4.72 -7.63
N GLN A 16 15.95 -3.40 -7.48
CA GLN A 16 17.16 -2.64 -7.14
C GLN A 16 17.76 -3.06 -5.81
N SER A 17 16.92 -3.38 -4.82
CA SER A 17 17.39 -3.82 -3.51
C SER A 17 17.94 -5.24 -3.52
N ALA A 18 17.46 -6.09 -4.43
CA ALA A 18 17.93 -7.46 -4.58
C ALA A 18 19.20 -7.58 -5.45
N GLU A 19 19.41 -6.63 -6.38
CA GLU A 19 20.54 -6.64 -7.31
C GLU A 19 21.79 -5.92 -6.78
N ASP A 20 21.67 -5.14 -5.70
CA ASP A 20 22.78 -4.38 -5.11
C ASP A 20 23.53 -5.23 -4.07
N PRO A 21 24.74 -5.76 -4.39
CA PRO A 21 25.50 -6.59 -3.47
C PRO A 21 26.16 -5.80 -2.34
N GLU A 22 26.23 -4.47 -2.43
CA GLU A 22 26.79 -3.61 -1.38
C GLU A 22 25.74 -3.18 -0.35
N LYS A 23 24.47 -3.42 -0.64
CA LYS A 23 23.36 -3.10 0.24
C LYS A 23 23.24 -4.14 1.35
N SER A 24 23.32 -3.68 2.59
CA SER A 24 23.10 -4.55 3.75
C SER A 24 21.63 -4.96 3.90
N ASP A 25 21.39 -6.12 4.50
CA ASP A 25 20.04 -6.59 4.84
C ASP A 25 19.24 -5.55 5.63
N SER A 26 19.90 -4.84 6.56
CA SER A 26 19.28 -3.76 7.35
C SER A 26 18.77 -2.60 6.48
N GLN A 27 19.52 -2.22 5.45
CA GLN A 27 19.10 -1.18 4.50
C GLN A 27 17.95 -1.67 3.63
N VAL A 28 17.97 -2.93 3.18
CA VAL A 28 16.86 -3.55 2.45
C VAL A 28 15.57 -3.51 3.28
N ILE A 29 15.65 -3.91 4.55
CA ILE A 29 14.50 -3.87 5.48
C ILE A 29 14.01 -2.43 5.67
N GLN A 30 14.92 -1.47 5.85
CA GLN A 30 14.57 -0.07 6.03
C GLN A 30 13.83 0.50 4.80
N ASP A 31 14.30 0.20 3.60
CA ASP A 31 13.70 0.69 2.36
C ASP A 31 12.32 0.08 2.11
N ILE A 32 12.16 -1.22 2.36
CA ILE A 32 10.84 -1.87 2.32
C ILE A 32 9.90 -1.23 3.34
N ALA A 33 10.37 -0.98 4.57
CA ALA A 33 9.57 -0.35 5.61
C ALA A 33 9.13 1.07 5.23
N LEU A 34 10.03 1.88 4.64
CA LEU A 34 9.72 3.22 4.15
C LEU A 34 8.69 3.18 3.02
N LYS A 35 8.90 2.32 2.01
CA LYS A 35 7.96 2.19 0.90
C LYS A 35 6.59 1.69 1.35
N THR A 36 6.56 0.76 2.30
CA THR A 36 5.33 0.26 2.91
C THR A 36 4.56 1.40 3.61
N LYS A 37 5.26 2.26 4.37
CA LYS A 37 4.64 3.46 4.99
C LYS A 37 4.07 4.45 3.97
N GLU A 38 4.75 4.66 2.84
CA GLU A 38 4.20 5.48 1.75
C GLU A 38 2.89 4.91 1.21
N ILE A 39 2.84 3.59 1.00
CA ILE A 39 1.63 2.91 0.52
C ILE A 39 0.48 3.10 1.53
N PHE A 40 0.75 2.91 2.82
CA PHE A 40 -0.25 3.15 3.88
C PHE A 40 -0.68 4.60 3.96
N THR A 41 0.21 5.55 3.68
CA THR A 41 -0.13 6.99 3.63
C THR A 41 -1.10 7.28 2.49
N ASN A 42 -0.99 6.57 1.36
CA ASN A 42 -1.98 6.65 0.29
C ASN A 42 -3.32 6.00 0.65
N LEU A 43 -3.31 4.97 1.51
CA LEU A 43 -4.53 4.30 1.96
C LEU A 43 -5.24 5.06 3.11
N ALA A 44 -4.49 5.77 3.94
CA ALA A 44 -4.96 6.42 5.16
C ALA A 44 -6.18 7.35 4.97
N PRO A 45 -6.26 8.20 3.93
CA PRO A 45 -7.40 9.08 3.70
C PRO A 45 -8.71 8.34 3.44
N PHE A 46 -8.62 7.06 3.04
CA PHE A 46 -9.77 6.22 2.75
C PHE A 46 -10.07 5.27 3.91
N SER A 47 -9.34 5.36 5.02
CA SER A 47 -9.58 4.55 6.20
C SER A 47 -10.22 5.39 7.31
N GLU A 48 -11.25 4.83 7.94
CA GLU A 48 -11.93 5.42 9.09
C GLU A 48 -11.70 4.54 10.33
N VAL A 49 -11.65 5.17 11.51
CA VAL A 49 -11.57 4.41 12.76
C VAL A 49 -12.94 3.83 13.06
N SER A 50 -13.03 2.50 13.17
CA SER A 50 -14.25 1.81 13.58
C SER A 50 -14.11 1.26 14.99
N GLY A 51 -15.07 1.62 15.85
CA GLY A 51 -15.22 1.09 17.21
C GLY A 51 -14.24 1.62 18.24
N ASP A 52 -14.47 1.23 19.49
CA ASP A 52 -13.76 1.67 20.71
C ASP A 52 -12.29 1.20 20.79
N GLY A 53 -11.84 0.39 19.82
CA GLY A 53 -10.50 -0.22 19.77
C GLY A 53 -9.53 0.40 18.76
N GLY A 54 -9.89 1.52 18.12
CA GLY A 54 -8.97 2.24 17.23
C GLY A 54 -8.63 1.55 15.90
N LYS A 55 -9.30 0.44 15.56
CA LYS A 55 -9.03 -0.32 14.33
C LYS A 55 -9.45 0.50 13.11
N ARG A 56 -8.51 0.69 12.17
CA ARG A 56 -8.77 1.37 10.90
C ARG A 56 -9.43 0.43 9.91
N VAL A 57 -10.47 0.92 9.27
CA VAL A 57 -11.29 0.17 8.33
C VAL A 57 -11.44 0.98 7.04
N LEU A 58 -11.29 0.33 5.90
CA LEU A 58 -11.38 0.93 4.58
C LEU A 58 -12.83 1.34 4.28
N ASN A 59 -13.02 2.62 3.97
CA ASN A 59 -14.23 3.17 3.39
C ASN A 59 -14.16 3.04 1.86
N LEU A 60 -14.82 2.01 1.32
CA LEU A 60 -14.82 1.71 -0.10
C LEU A 60 -15.43 2.81 -0.96
N GLU A 61 -16.44 3.50 -0.43
CA GLU A 61 -17.10 4.61 -1.13
C GLU A 61 -16.14 5.79 -1.28
N ALA A 62 -15.39 6.13 -0.22
CA ALA A 62 -14.36 7.16 -0.27
C ALA A 62 -13.23 6.80 -1.27
N LEU A 63 -12.84 5.52 -1.33
CA LEU A 63 -11.85 5.04 -2.29
C LEU A 63 -12.32 5.20 -3.74
N LYS A 64 -13.56 4.78 -4.04
CA LYS A 64 -14.18 4.91 -5.37
C LYS A 64 -14.39 6.36 -5.80
N GLN A 65 -14.76 7.24 -4.86
CA GLN A 65 -14.94 8.67 -5.14
C GLN A 65 -13.66 9.35 -5.63
N LYS A 66 -12.48 8.85 -5.22
CA LYS A 66 -11.19 9.39 -5.67
C LYS A 66 -10.90 9.12 -7.15
N ARG A 67 -11.63 8.17 -7.77
CA ARG A 67 -11.48 7.77 -9.19
C ARG A 67 -10.03 7.43 -9.57
N PHE A 68 -9.41 6.56 -8.76
CA PHE A 68 -8.10 6.02 -9.13
C PHE A 68 -8.17 5.24 -10.44
N PRO A 69 -7.04 5.10 -11.16
CA PRO A 69 -6.95 4.10 -12.22
C PRO A 69 -7.31 2.71 -11.66
N PRO A 70 -8.01 1.85 -12.42
CA PRO A 70 -8.52 0.57 -11.91
C PRO A 70 -7.46 -0.33 -11.25
N ALA A 71 -6.23 -0.33 -11.77
CA ALA A 71 -5.13 -1.09 -11.18
C ALA A 71 -4.77 -0.61 -9.77
N THR A 72 -4.72 0.71 -9.56
CA THR A 72 -4.39 1.31 -8.25
C THR A 72 -5.52 1.11 -7.25
N GLU A 73 -6.78 1.27 -7.68
CA GLU A 73 -7.94 1.00 -6.82
C GLU A 73 -7.94 -0.46 -6.35
N ASN A 74 -7.80 -1.40 -7.27
CA ASN A 74 -7.75 -2.83 -6.96
C ASN A 74 -6.58 -3.17 -6.03
N PHE A 75 -5.42 -2.57 -6.24
CA PHE A 75 -4.27 -2.79 -5.36
C PHE A 75 -4.54 -2.31 -3.93
N LEU A 76 -5.05 -1.09 -3.76
CA LEU A 76 -5.38 -0.54 -2.44
C LEU A 76 -6.47 -1.33 -1.73
N TYR A 77 -7.46 -1.82 -2.48
CA TYR A 77 -8.51 -2.71 -1.95
C TYR A 77 -7.92 -4.02 -1.42
N HIS A 78 -7.13 -4.73 -2.23
CA HIS A 78 -6.53 -6.01 -1.81
C HIS A 78 -5.50 -5.83 -0.70
N LEU A 79 -4.78 -4.71 -0.68
CA LEU A 79 -3.90 -4.37 0.44
C LEU A 79 -4.69 -4.23 1.74
N ALA A 80 -5.80 -3.47 1.71
CA ALA A 80 -6.67 -3.34 2.88
C ALA A 80 -7.25 -4.70 3.32
N ALA A 81 -7.54 -5.60 2.38
CA ALA A 81 -7.97 -6.96 2.67
C ALA A 81 -6.89 -7.76 3.42
N ALA A 82 -5.64 -7.72 2.95
CA ALA A 82 -4.52 -8.38 3.59
C ALA A 82 -4.26 -7.86 5.01
N GLU A 83 -4.47 -6.57 5.23
CA GLU A 83 -4.30 -5.90 6.52
C GLU A 83 -5.55 -6.00 7.43
N GLN A 84 -6.54 -6.83 7.05
CA GLN A 84 -7.79 -7.01 7.80
C GLN A 84 -8.56 -5.71 8.07
N MET A 85 -8.45 -4.76 7.15
CA MET A 85 -9.09 -3.44 7.20
C MET A 85 -10.45 -3.42 6.47
N LEU A 86 -11.00 -4.54 6.01
CA LEU A 86 -12.34 -4.56 5.40
C LEU A 86 -13.42 -4.64 6.48
N LYS A 87 -14.56 -3.94 6.27
CA LYS A 87 -15.79 -4.22 7.03
C LYS A 87 -16.26 -5.61 6.61
N LEU A 88 -16.25 -6.56 7.53
CA LEU A 88 -16.90 -7.86 7.39
C LEU A 88 -18.40 -7.71 7.60
#